data_AF-A0A6V8PRB2-F1
#
_entry.id   AF-A0A6V8PRB2-F1
#
_cell.length_a   1.000
_cell.length_b   1.000
_cell.length_c   1.000
_cell.angle_alpha   90.00
_cell.angle_beta   90.00
_cell.angle_gamma   90.00
#
_symmetry.space_group_name_H-M   'P 1'
#
loop_
_entity.id
_entity.type
_entity.pdbx_description
1 polymer ?
#
loop_
_entity_poly.entity_id
_entity_poly.type
_entity_poly.pdbx_seq_one_letter_code
_entity_poly.pdbx_strand_id
1 'polypeptide(L)' 'MPVEKKLEEPVTVTTIIEKWQWTALRNLAFMEHKSQAEIVREALEEYLKNKSYEKPIPVFEN' A
#
# COMPACT_ATOMS: atom_id res chain seq x y z
N MET A 1 -14.76 -14.00 -5.19
CA MET A 1 -13.55 -13.50 -4.51
C MET A 1 -14.02 -12.94 -3.17
N PRO A 2 -13.39 -13.26 -2.03
CA PRO A 2 -13.83 -12.76 -0.74
C PRO A 2 -13.75 -11.23 -0.74
N VAL A 3 -14.81 -10.56 -0.26
CA VAL A 3 -14.86 -9.11 -0.10
C VAL A 3 -13.90 -8.77 1.04
N GLU A 4 -12.79 -8.09 0.75
CA GLU A 4 -11.88 -7.61 1.78
C GLU A 4 -12.66 -6.74 2.79
N LYS A 5 -12.62 -7.13 4.07
CA LYS A 5 -13.29 -6.40 5.15
C LYS A 5 -12.75 -4.97 5.19
N LYS A 6 -13.65 -4.00 5.36
CA LYS A 6 -13.26 -2.62 5.67
C LYS A 6 -12.34 -2.63 6.89
N LEU A 7 -11.22 -1.91 6.81
CA LEU A 7 -10.31 -1.72 7.93
C LEU A 7 -11.10 -1.14 9.12
N GLU A 8 -10.91 -1.71 10.31
CA GLU A 8 -11.57 -1.23 11.53
C GLU A 8 -11.06 0.18 11.88
N GLU A 9 -9.79 0.46 11.61
CA GLU A 9 -9.14 1.74 11.85
C GLU A 9 -8.29 2.16 10.63
N PRO A 10 -8.83 2.93 9.67
CA PRO A 10 -8.08 3.36 8.50
C PRO A 10 -7.06 4.46 8.86
N VAL A 11 -5.79 4.23 8.53
CA VAL A 11 -4.74 5.26 8.62
C VAL A 11 -4.48 5.87 7.25
N THR A 12 -4.37 7.19 7.18
CA THR A 12 -4.01 7.91 5.95
C THR A 12 -2.51 8.19 5.94
N VAL A 13 -1.83 7.77 4.87
CA VAL A 13 -0.40 8.04 4.66
C VAL A 13 -0.24 9.04 3.52
N THR A 14 0.58 10.07 3.75
CA THR A 14 1.00 11.01 2.70
C THR A 14 2.47 10.82 2.41
N THR A 15 2.85 10.86 1.13
CA THR A 15 4.24 10.75 0.69
C THR A 15 4.50 11.69 -0.49
N ILE A 16 5.77 11.95 -0.77
CA ILE A 16 6.22 12.76 -1.89
C ILE A 16 7.00 11.83 -2.83
N ILE A 17 6.60 11.82 -4.09
CA ILE A 17 7.23 11.04 -5.17
C ILE A 17 7.47 11.92 -6.38
N GLU A 18 8.33 11.46 -7.27
CA GLU A 18 8.62 12.17 -8.51
C GLU A 18 7.41 12.09 -9.48
N LYS A 19 7.29 13.09 -10.36
CA LYS A 19 6.16 13.18 -11.30
C LYS A 19 6.03 11.95 -12.20
N TRP A 20 7.15 11.37 -12.64
CA TRP A 20 7.13 10.17 -13.49
C TRP A 20 6.63 8.94 -12.72
N GLN A 21 6.97 8.81 -11.43
CA GLN A 21 6.47 7.73 -10.57
C GLN A 21 4.96 7.86 -10.35
N TRP A 22 4.48 9.08 -10.09
CA TRP A 22 3.05 9.34 -9.97
C TRP A 22 2.30 9.02 -11.26
N THR A 23 2.89 9.33 -12.42
CA THR A 23 2.30 9.04 -13.73
C THR A 23 2.24 7.54 -14.00
N ALA A 24 3.31 6.81 -13.68
CA ALA A 24 3.35 5.35 -13.78
C ALA A 24 2.29 4.70 -12.88
N LEU A 25 2.17 5.17 -11.63
CA LEU A 25 1.18 4.67 -10.68
C LEU A 25 -0.26 4.92 -11.18
N ARG A 26 -0.52 6.10 -11.75
CA ARG A 26 -1.83 6.43 -12.33
C ARG A 26 -2.18 5.52 -13.50
N ASN A 27 -1.22 5.23 -14.37
CA ASN A 27 -1.45 4.35 -15.52
C ASN A 27 -1.71 2.91 -15.08
N LEU A 28 -0.94 2.40 -14.10
CA LEU A 28 -1.14 1.07 -13.52
C LEU A 28 -2.52 0.95 -12.87
N ALA A 29 -2.90 1.91 -12.04
CA ALA A 29 -4.22 1.95 -11.41
C ALA A 29 -5.36 1.91 -12.45
N PHE A 30 -5.21 2.64 -13.56
CA PHE A 30 -6.17 2.63 -14.66
C PHE A 30 -6.25 1.26 -15.36
N MET A 31 -5.10 0.64 -15.67
CA MET A 31 -5.03 -0.66 -16.35
C MET A 31 -5.60 -1.80 -15.50
N GLU A 32 -5.35 -1.76 -14.19
CA GLU A 32 -5.78 -2.80 -13.24
C GLU A 32 -7.20 -2.58 -12.70
N HIS A 33 -7.88 -1.50 -13.11
CA HIS A 33 -9.18 -1.08 -12.57
C HIS A 33 -9.20 -0.96 -11.03
N LYS A 34 -8.08 -0.50 -10.45
CA LYS A 34 -7.87 -0.34 -9.00
C LYS A 34 -7.59 1.11 -8.66
N SER A 35 -7.79 1.48 -7.40
CA SER A 35 -7.31 2.76 -6.87
C SER A 35 -5.79 2.77 -6.74
N GLN A 36 -5.18 3.96 -6.77
CA GLN A 36 -3.74 4.10 -6.51
C GLN A 36 -3.38 3.58 -5.11
N ALA A 37 -4.26 3.72 -4.12
CA ALA A 37 -4.06 3.22 -2.77
C ALA A 37 -4.00 1.69 -2.73
N GLU A 38 -4.84 1.00 -3.51
CA GLU A 38 -4.80 -0.47 -3.64
C GLU A 38 -3.48 -0.93 -4.25
N ILE A 39 -3.05 -0.32 -5.36
CA ILE A 39 -1.78 -0.66 -6.02
C ILE A 39 -0.60 -0.47 -5.06
N VAL A 40 -0.55 0.65 -4.34
CA VAL A 40 0.52 0.92 -3.37
C VAL A 40 0.48 -0.06 -2.20
N ARG A 41 -0.70 -0.42 -1.69
CA ARG A 41 -0.85 -1.40 -0.61
C ARG A 41 -0.34 -2.77 -1.04
N GLU A 42 -0.74 -3.25 -2.20
CA GLU A 42 -0.31 -4.55 -2.73
C GLU A 42 1.22 -4.60 -2.92
N ALA A 43 1.80 -3.54 -3.50
CA ALA A 43 3.25 -3.44 -3.67
C ALA A 43 3.99 -3.41 -2.34
N LEU A 44 3.46 -2.70 -1.32
CA LEU A 44 4.03 -2.69 0.03
C LEU A 44 3.92 -4.07 0.68
N GLU A 45 2.77 -4.73 0.61
CA GLU A 45 2.59 -6.07 1.16
C GLU A 45 3.57 -7.07 0.55
N GLU A 46 3.74 -7.04 -0.78
CA GLU A 46 4.71 -7.88 -1.46
C GLU A 46 6.14 -7.57 -1.02
N TYR A 47 6.50 -6.28 -0.95
CA TYR A 47 7.81 -5.85 -0.47
C TYR A 47 8.07 -6.33 0.97
N LEU A 48 7.11 -6.18 1.87
CA LEU A 48 7.20 -6.61 3.28
C LEU A 48 7.34 -8.13 3.38
N LYS A 49 6.54 -8.90 2.62
CA LYS A 49 6.61 -10.37 2.55
C LYS A 49 7.99 -10.83 2.08
N ASN A 50 8.51 -10.23 1.01
CA ASN A 50 9.80 -10.59 0.41
C ASN A 50 10.99 -10.15 1.27
N LYS A 51 10.83 -9.13 2.13
CA LYS A 51 11.90 -8.62 2.98
C LYS A 51 12.04 -9.33 4.32
N SER A 52 11.17 -10.28 4.67
CA SER A 52 11.15 -11.00 5.97
C SER A 52 11.62 -10.09 7.10
N TYR A 53 10.79 -9.11 7.48
CA TYR A 53 11.13 -8.10 8.48
C TYR A 53 11.74 -8.75 9.74
N GLU A 54 13.07 -8.69 9.88
CA GLU A 54 13.84 -9.28 10.99
C GLU A 54 13.67 -8.53 12.32
N LYS A 55 12.81 -7.51 12.39
CA LYS A 55 12.52 -6.81 13.64
C LYS A 55 11.03 -6.67 13.87
N PRO A 56 10.51 -7.10 15.03
CA PRO A 56 9.15 -6.78 15.42
C PRO A 56 9.02 -5.26 15.50
N ILE A 57 8.00 -4.72 14.82
CA ILE A 57 7.63 -3.32 14.93
C ILE A 57 7.20 -3.12 16.39
N PRO A 58 7.84 -2.22 17.16
CA PRO A 58 7.38 -1.93 18.51
C PRO A 58 5.96 -1.37 18.42
N VAL A 59 5.00 -2.14 18.91
CA VAL A 59 3.65 -1.66 19.14
C VAL A 59 3.75 -0.73 20.34
N PHE A 60 3.69 0.57 20.10
CA PHE A 60 3.53 1.54 21.18
C PHE A 60 2.05 1.55 21.54
N GLU A 61 1.72 0.88 22.65
CA GLU A 61 0.40 1.02 23.28
C GLU A 61 0.25 2.45 23.81
N ASN A 62 -0.90 3.07 23.57
CA ASN A 62 -1.31 4.34 24.17
C ASN A 62 -1.79 4.13 25.61
#